data_AF-R6A5N6-F1
#
_entry.id   AF-R6A5N6-F1
#
_cell.length_a   1.000
_cell.length_b   1.000
_cell.length_c   1.000
_cell.angle_alpha   90.00
_cell.angle_beta   90.00
_cell.angle_gamma   90.00
#
_symmetry.space_group_name_H-M   'P 1'
#
loop_
_entity.id
_entity.type
_entity.pdbx_description
1 polymer ?
#
loop_
_entity_poly.entity_id
_entity_poly.type
_entity_poly.pdbx_seq_one_letter_code
_entity_poly.pdbx_strand_id
1 'polypeptide(L)'
;MFSRPNFFGEIADNIGIVDVERMRESVRYVEDSKDYDDLTTLIAEEERTFPVIVFMASDGRWLDKFDMNYFAYLVGYYAHIKMIRSPYESRKFAKDYGLKIDECADSITVFYPGREPYTSYKTDIFHTTFEVIKVEKRKYWNENGCRAYRRKLVSEIRENNVL
;
A
#
# COMPACT_ATOMS: atom_id res chain seq x y z
N MET A 1 9.67 19.20 10.37
CA MET A 1 9.88 18.31 9.21
C MET A 1 10.66 17.07 9.65
N PHE A 2 10.07 15.86 9.67
CA PHE A 2 10.83 14.64 9.97
C PHE A 2 11.68 14.28 8.74
N SER A 3 12.96 14.58 8.80
CA SER A 3 13.96 14.10 7.85
C SER A 3 14.16 12.60 8.06
N ARG A 4 13.88 11.82 7.01
CA ARG A 4 14.22 10.40 6.88
C ARG A 4 15.63 10.16 7.44
N PRO A 5 15.84 9.24 8.39
CA PRO A 5 17.19 8.79 8.68
C PRO A 5 17.74 8.14 7.40
N ASN A 6 18.79 8.72 6.80
CA ASN A 6 19.39 8.24 5.55
C ASN A 6 19.79 6.75 5.60
N PHE A 7 19.95 6.20 6.80
CA PHE A 7 20.48 4.87 7.04
C PHE A 7 19.51 3.73 6.68
N PHE A 8 18.18 3.90 6.71
CA PHE A 8 17.25 2.78 6.43
C PHE A 8 17.31 2.28 4.98
N GLY A 9 17.49 3.20 4.02
CA GLY A 9 17.68 2.83 2.62
C GLY A 9 19.00 2.08 2.42
N GLU A 10 20.08 2.60 3.00
CA GLU A 10 21.40 1.93 2.97
C GLU A 10 21.38 0.57 3.66
N ILE A 11 20.70 0.42 4.80
CA ILE A 11 20.54 -0.87 5.49
C ILE A 11 19.78 -1.86 4.60
N ALA A 12 18.60 -1.49 4.09
CA ALA A 12 17.80 -2.38 3.24
C ALA A 12 18.54 -2.76 1.95
N ASP A 13 19.34 -1.85 1.41
CA ASP A 13 20.16 -2.11 0.22
C ASP A 13 21.41 -2.97 0.52
N ASN A 14 21.92 -2.95 1.76
CA ASN A 14 23.13 -3.69 2.18
C ASN A 14 22.85 -5.04 2.87
N ILE A 15 21.67 -5.26 3.48
CA ILE A 15 21.33 -6.48 4.23
C ILE A 15 20.71 -7.59 3.34
N GLY A 16 20.11 -7.23 2.20
CA GLY A 16 19.56 -8.21 1.25
C GLY A 16 18.04 -8.35 1.31
N ILE A 17 17.53 -9.54 1.03
CA ILE A 17 16.08 -9.85 1.00
C ILE A 17 15.49 -9.67 2.41
N VAL A 18 14.38 -8.94 2.52
CA VAL A 18 13.61 -8.73 3.76
C VAL A 18 12.23 -9.33 3.54
N ASP A 19 11.65 -10.04 4.51
CA ASP A 19 10.31 -10.64 4.35
C ASP A 19 10.19 -11.43 3.03
N VAL A 20 11.17 -12.28 2.71
CA VAL A 20 11.28 -13.04 1.45
C VAL A 20 11.34 -12.23 0.12
N GLU A 21 11.21 -10.90 0.15
CA GLU A 21 11.41 -10.01 -1.00
C GLU A 21 12.14 -8.70 -0.67
N ARG A 22 13.19 -8.35 -1.43
CA ARG A 22 13.90 -7.07 -1.23
C ARG A 22 12.96 -5.84 -1.32
N MET A 23 13.03 -4.99 -0.29
CA MET A 23 12.32 -3.69 -0.21
C MET A 23 12.74 -2.74 -1.34
N ARG A 24 11.78 -1.96 -1.87
CA ARG A 24 12.00 -1.00 -2.97
C ARG A 24 11.00 0.15 -2.92
N GLU A 25 11.46 1.35 -3.30
CA GLU A 25 10.64 2.54 -3.57
C GLU A 25 9.86 2.42 -4.90
N SER A 26 9.39 1.24 -5.27
CA SER A 26 8.67 1.00 -6.52
C SER A 26 7.54 0.01 -6.36
N VAL A 27 6.53 0.18 -7.21
CA VAL A 27 5.39 -0.72 -7.31
C VAL A 27 5.82 -1.98 -8.05
N ARG A 28 5.45 -3.15 -7.53
CA ARG A 28 5.55 -4.42 -8.25
C ARG A 28 4.21 -4.78 -8.86
N TYR A 29 4.23 -5.21 -10.10
CA TYR A 29 3.03 -5.63 -10.82
C TYR A 29 2.86 -7.14 -10.70
N VAL A 30 1.61 -7.56 -10.53
CA VAL A 30 1.20 -8.96 -10.57
C VAL A 30 0.46 -9.17 -11.88
N GLU A 31 1.16 -9.77 -12.84
CA GLU A 31 0.69 -9.90 -14.23
C GLU A 31 0.32 -11.34 -14.58
N ASP A 32 0.92 -12.33 -13.92
CA ASP A 32 0.67 -13.75 -14.15
C ASP A 32 0.49 -14.57 -12.86
N SER A 33 0.29 -15.89 -13.01
CA SER A 33 0.08 -16.80 -11.90
C SER A 33 1.31 -16.95 -11.01
N LYS A 34 2.52 -16.81 -11.57
CA LYS A 34 3.75 -16.91 -10.79
C LYS A 34 3.91 -15.68 -9.90
N ASP A 35 3.68 -14.48 -10.44
CA ASP A 35 3.68 -13.26 -9.64
C ASP A 35 2.62 -13.31 -8.53
N TYR A 36 1.48 -13.96 -8.80
CA TYR A 36 0.43 -14.15 -7.83
C TYR A 36 0.84 -15.12 -6.72
N ASP A 37 1.46 -16.24 -7.07
CA ASP A 37 1.96 -17.21 -6.09
C ASP A 37 3.04 -16.55 -5.21
N ASP A 38 3.93 -15.74 -5.78
CA ASP A 38 4.91 -14.94 -5.05
C ASP A 38 4.23 -13.93 -4.10
N LEU A 39 3.17 -13.25 -4.54
CA LEU A 39 2.36 -12.34 -3.72
C LEU A 39 1.73 -13.08 -2.53
N THR A 40 1.09 -14.22 -2.78
CA THR A 40 0.41 -14.98 -1.72
C THR A 40 1.39 -15.56 -0.71
N THR A 41 2.56 -16.02 -1.18
CA THR A 41 3.66 -16.47 -0.31
C THR A 41 4.12 -15.35 0.61
N LEU A 42 4.34 -14.13 0.07
CA LEU A 42 4.71 -12.96 0.86
C LEU A 42 3.63 -12.57 1.88
N ILE A 43 2.35 -12.63 1.50
CA ILE A 43 1.24 -12.31 2.41
C ILE A 43 1.18 -13.30 3.57
N ALA A 44 1.35 -14.60 3.27
CA ALA A 44 1.27 -15.71 4.22
C ALA A 44 2.50 -15.87 5.13
N GLU A 45 3.60 -15.16 4.85
CA GLU A 45 4.80 -15.17 5.69
C GLU A 45 4.47 -14.59 7.08
N GLU A 46 4.48 -15.44 8.11
CA GLU A 46 4.12 -15.07 9.49
C GLU A 46 5.22 -14.23 10.15
N GLU A 47 6.48 -14.44 9.77
CA GLU A 47 7.64 -13.70 10.28
C GLU A 47 7.87 -12.37 9.55
N ARG A 48 6.96 -12.00 8.64
CA ARG A 48 7.04 -10.75 7.89
C ARG A 48 6.95 -9.55 8.83
N THR A 49 7.88 -8.62 8.67
CA THR A 49 7.94 -7.40 9.47
C THR A 49 7.05 -6.28 8.91
N PHE A 50 6.97 -6.16 7.57
CA PHE A 50 6.35 -5.02 6.92
C PHE A 50 5.02 -5.36 6.24
N PRO A 51 4.04 -4.44 6.23
CA PRO A 51 2.76 -4.68 5.56
C PRO A 51 2.89 -4.89 4.04
N VAL A 52 2.00 -5.71 3.47
CA VAL A 52 1.78 -5.79 2.02
C VAL A 52 0.56 -4.95 1.68
N ILE A 53 0.69 -4.11 0.66
CA ILE A 53 -0.38 -3.23 0.18
C ILE A 53 -0.66 -3.59 -1.26
N VAL A 54 -1.86 -4.10 -1.50
CA VAL A 54 -2.30 -4.58 -2.80
C VAL A 54 -3.30 -3.59 -3.40
N PHE A 55 -2.95 -3.05 -4.56
CA PHE A 55 -3.78 -2.18 -5.37
C PHE A 55 -4.48 -3.00 -6.45
N MET A 56 -5.78 -2.75 -6.63
CA MET A 56 -6.55 -3.18 -7.78
C MET A 56 -7.25 -1.96 -8.37
N ALA A 57 -7.18 -1.84 -9.71
CA ALA A 57 -7.81 -0.74 -10.41
C ALA A 57 -8.42 -1.22 -11.73
N SER A 58 -9.68 -0.84 -11.95
CA SER A 58 -10.42 -1.08 -13.19
C SER A 58 -9.93 -0.15 -14.31
N ASP A 59 -9.53 1.08 -13.93
CA ASP A 59 -8.85 2.04 -14.77
C ASP A 59 -7.77 2.81 -13.99
N GLY A 60 -6.78 3.35 -14.70
CA GLY A 60 -5.69 4.11 -14.08
C GLY A 60 -6.08 5.49 -13.54
N ARG A 61 -7.30 5.98 -13.79
CA ARG A 61 -7.62 7.41 -13.58
C ARG A 61 -7.63 7.81 -12.12
N TRP A 62 -8.09 6.93 -11.23
CA TRP A 62 -8.07 7.21 -9.80
C TRP A 62 -6.66 6.99 -9.20
N LEU A 63 -5.89 6.06 -9.76
CA LEU A 63 -4.49 5.83 -9.39
C LEU A 63 -3.61 7.02 -9.72
N ASP A 64 -3.88 7.75 -10.80
CA ASP A 64 -3.19 9.01 -11.13
C ASP A 64 -3.50 10.10 -10.09
N LYS A 65 -4.74 10.16 -9.59
CA LYS A 65 -5.15 11.10 -8.53
C LYS A 65 -4.61 10.71 -7.16
N PHE A 66 -4.52 9.41 -6.88
CA PHE A 66 -3.87 8.86 -5.70
C PHE A 66 -2.35 9.07 -5.80
N ASP A 67 -1.80 8.97 -7.00
CA ASP A 67 -0.37 9.01 -7.33
C ASP A 67 0.40 7.92 -6.56
N MET A 68 0.23 6.71 -7.09
CA MET A 68 0.73 5.45 -6.54
C MET A 68 2.26 5.36 -6.56
N ASN A 69 2.91 5.92 -7.58
CA ASN A 69 4.37 5.95 -7.66
C ASN A 69 4.98 6.81 -6.55
N TYR A 70 4.41 8.00 -6.30
CA TYR A 70 4.84 8.81 -5.16
C TYR A 70 4.54 8.14 -3.83
N PHE A 71 3.39 7.44 -3.71
CA PHE A 71 3.11 6.65 -2.51
C PHE A 71 4.18 5.57 -2.29
N ALA A 72 4.54 4.79 -3.31
CA ALA A 72 5.59 3.78 -3.23
C ALA A 72 6.95 4.39 -2.84
N TYR A 73 7.27 5.57 -3.36
CA TYR A 73 8.45 6.32 -2.94
C TYR A 73 8.43 6.69 -1.45
N LEU A 74 7.27 7.07 -0.91
CA LEU A 74 7.15 7.49 0.49
C LEU A 74 7.25 6.34 1.50
N VAL A 75 6.80 5.14 1.14
CA VAL A 75 6.65 4.01 2.08
C VAL A 75 7.32 2.71 1.65
N GLY A 76 7.93 2.62 0.47
CA GLY A 76 8.44 1.36 -0.10
C GLY A 76 9.61 0.71 0.63
N TYR A 77 10.18 1.37 1.64
CA TYR A 77 11.15 0.78 2.59
C TYR A 77 10.50 0.28 3.89
N TYR A 78 9.19 0.46 4.03
CA TYR A 78 8.40 0.08 5.21
C TYR A 78 7.09 -0.64 4.84
N ALA A 79 6.86 -0.93 3.55
CA ALA A 79 5.71 -1.66 3.05
C ALA A 79 6.01 -2.21 1.66
N HIS A 80 5.50 -3.39 1.35
CA HIS A 80 5.54 -3.95 0.00
C HIS A 80 4.35 -3.41 -0.80
N ILE A 81 4.61 -2.71 -1.92
CA ILE A 81 3.54 -2.18 -2.79
C ILE A 81 3.36 -3.09 -4.00
N LYS A 82 2.17 -3.67 -4.13
CA LYS A 82 1.79 -4.62 -5.18
C LYS A 82 0.60 -4.09 -5.95
N MET A 83 0.59 -4.25 -7.27
CA MET A 83 -0.56 -3.89 -8.11
C MET A 83 -0.95 -5.07 -9.00
N ILE A 84 -2.15 -5.59 -8.81
CA ILE A 84 -2.69 -6.65 -9.66
C ILE A 84 -3.26 -6.03 -10.93
N ARG A 85 -2.70 -6.43 -12.08
CA ARG A 85 -3.16 -5.97 -13.41
C ARG A 85 -3.97 -7.02 -14.15
N SER A 86 -3.69 -8.29 -13.89
CA SER A 86 -4.43 -9.38 -14.52
C SER A 86 -5.87 -9.42 -14.02
N PRO A 87 -6.89 -9.32 -14.91
CA PRO A 87 -8.29 -9.46 -14.50
C PRO A 87 -8.60 -10.84 -13.91
N TYR A 88 -7.86 -11.87 -14.34
CA TYR A 88 -7.99 -13.21 -13.79
C TYR A 88 -7.45 -13.26 -12.36
N GLU A 89 -6.22 -12.79 -12.13
CA GLU A 89 -5.62 -12.77 -10.78
C GLU A 89 -6.37 -11.84 -9.83
N SER A 90 -6.94 -10.73 -10.33
CA SER A 90 -7.78 -9.84 -9.51
C SER A 90 -9.04 -10.55 -8.99
N ARG A 91 -9.70 -11.35 -9.84
CA ARG A 91 -10.87 -12.15 -9.41
C ARG A 91 -10.47 -13.30 -8.46
N LYS A 92 -9.32 -13.92 -8.70
CA LYS A 92 -8.77 -14.96 -7.82
C LYS A 92 -8.47 -14.36 -6.44
N PHE A 93 -7.74 -13.24 -6.40
CA PHE A 93 -7.46 -12.47 -5.20
C PHE A 93 -8.72 -12.12 -4.41
N ALA A 94 -9.75 -11.60 -5.11
CA ALA A 94 -10.99 -11.23 -4.45
C ALA A 94 -11.69 -12.42 -3.79
N LYS A 95 -11.61 -13.61 -4.38
CA LYS A 95 -12.15 -14.84 -3.79
C LYS A 95 -11.31 -15.32 -2.61
N ASP A 96 -9.99 -15.40 -2.80
CA ASP A 96 -9.06 -15.96 -1.82
C ASP A 96 -9.08 -15.15 -0.51
N TYR A 97 -9.26 -13.83 -0.59
CA TYR A 97 -9.27 -12.93 0.57
C TYR A 97 -10.67 -12.36 0.91
N GLY A 98 -11.74 -12.89 0.31
CA GLY A 98 -13.12 -12.54 0.68
C GLY A 98 -13.54 -11.09 0.37
N LEU A 99 -12.97 -10.47 -0.66
CA LEU A 99 -13.37 -9.13 -1.10
C LEU A 99 -14.73 -9.16 -1.81
N LYS A 100 -15.42 -8.03 -1.76
CA LYS A 100 -16.65 -7.82 -2.54
C LYS A 100 -16.32 -7.77 -4.03
N ILE A 101 -16.63 -8.85 -4.76
CA ILE A 101 -16.30 -9.00 -6.18
C ILE A 101 -16.81 -7.82 -7.04
N ASP A 102 -17.99 -7.29 -6.73
CA ASP A 102 -18.60 -6.19 -7.50
C ASP A 102 -17.92 -4.83 -7.26
N GLU A 103 -17.15 -4.69 -6.17
CA GLU A 103 -16.48 -3.44 -5.77
C GLU A 103 -14.94 -3.55 -5.83
N CYS A 104 -14.38 -4.76 -5.89
CA CYS A 104 -12.95 -5.01 -5.74
C CYS A 104 -12.11 -4.43 -6.88
N ALA A 105 -12.73 -4.15 -8.02
CA ALA A 105 -12.05 -3.64 -9.21
C ALA A 105 -11.29 -2.34 -8.93
N ASP A 106 -11.78 -1.48 -8.03
CA ASP A 106 -11.08 -0.29 -7.55
C ASP A 106 -10.96 -0.36 -6.03
N SER A 107 -9.85 -0.93 -5.55
CA SER A 107 -9.64 -1.13 -4.12
C SER A 107 -8.17 -1.14 -3.72
N ILE A 108 -7.94 -0.90 -2.43
CA ILE A 108 -6.64 -1.03 -1.78
C ILE A 108 -6.83 -1.98 -0.60
N THR A 109 -6.10 -3.08 -0.57
CA THR A 109 -6.10 -4.03 0.56
C THR A 109 -4.75 -3.99 1.27
N VAL A 110 -4.79 -3.88 2.59
CA VAL A 110 -3.61 -3.81 3.45
C VAL A 110 -3.54 -5.05 4.34
N PHE A 111 -2.39 -5.72 4.30
CA PHE A 111 -2.08 -6.91 5.09
C PHE A 111 -1.00 -6.56 6.11
N TYR A 112 -1.40 -6.14 7.31
CA TYR A 112 -0.46 -6.02 8.43
C TYR A 112 -0.10 -7.40 8.98
N PRO A 113 1.15 -7.64 9.40
CA PRO A 113 1.53 -8.89 10.06
C PRO A 113 0.65 -9.19 11.28
N GLY A 114 0.19 -10.43 11.41
CA GLY A 114 -0.62 -10.90 12.54
C GLY A 114 -2.02 -10.26 12.65
N ARG A 115 -2.53 -9.61 11.59
CA ARG A 115 -3.86 -8.98 11.57
C ARG A 115 -4.67 -9.41 10.36
N GLU A 116 -5.98 -9.41 10.52
CA GLU A 116 -6.92 -9.58 9.41
C GLU A 116 -6.73 -8.49 8.34
N PRO A 117 -6.90 -8.81 7.05
CA PRO A 117 -6.75 -7.85 5.97
C PRO A 117 -7.83 -6.77 6.04
N TYR A 118 -7.43 -5.54 5.69
CA TYR A 118 -8.34 -4.41 5.60
C TYR A 118 -8.42 -3.91 4.15
N THR A 119 -9.61 -3.96 3.55
CA THR A 119 -9.86 -3.46 2.20
C THR A 119 -10.64 -2.16 2.25
N SER A 120 -10.11 -1.12 1.58
CA SER A 120 -10.86 0.09 1.24
C SER A 120 -11.26 0.06 -0.23
N TYR A 121 -12.54 0.27 -0.50
CA TYR A 121 -13.10 0.34 -1.83
C TYR A 121 -13.12 1.77 -2.33
N LYS A 122 -13.48 1.93 -3.61
CA LYS A 122 -13.57 3.23 -4.30
C LYS A 122 -14.28 4.33 -3.51
N THR A 123 -15.42 4.01 -2.91
CA THR A 123 -16.23 4.94 -2.11
C THR A 123 -15.50 5.39 -0.85
N ASP A 124 -14.87 4.46 -0.13
CA ASP A 124 -14.06 4.75 1.06
C ASP A 124 -12.91 5.71 0.71
N ILE A 125 -12.22 5.43 -0.40
CA ILE A 125 -11.08 6.22 -0.88
C ILE A 125 -11.52 7.64 -1.28
N PHE A 126 -12.62 7.78 -2.02
CA PHE A 126 -13.08 9.08 -2.50
C PHE A 126 -13.75 9.95 -1.44
N HIS A 127 -14.38 9.35 -0.44
CA HIS A 127 -15.04 10.08 0.63
C HIS A 127 -14.13 10.32 1.84
N THR A 128 -12.88 9.88 1.78
CA THR A 128 -11.93 10.14 2.85
C THR A 128 -11.63 11.63 2.97
N THR A 129 -11.68 12.11 4.20
CA THR A 129 -11.18 13.43 4.61
C THR A 129 -9.96 13.24 5.51
N PHE A 130 -8.96 14.10 5.36
CA PHE A 130 -7.75 14.05 6.18
C PHE A 130 -7.33 15.46 6.58
N GLU A 131 -7.20 15.68 7.89
CA GLU A 131 -6.77 16.95 8.45
C GLU A 131 -5.26 17.14 8.26
N VAL A 132 -4.86 18.25 7.63
CA VAL A 132 -3.46 18.58 7.40
C VAL A 132 -3.07 19.77 8.27
N ILE A 133 -2.14 19.51 9.20
CA ILE A 133 -1.57 20.52 10.08
C ILE A 133 -0.16 20.85 9.62
N LYS A 134 0.09 22.10 9.23
CA LYS A 134 1.44 22.64 8.98
C LYS A 134 1.80 23.62 10.09
N VAL A 135 2.39 23.07 11.15
CA VAL A 135 2.79 23.80 12.36
C VAL A 135 3.70 24.99 12.04
N GLU A 136 4.75 24.76 11.25
CA GLU A 136 5.72 25.78 10.83
C GLU A 136 5.07 26.99 10.13
N LYS A 137 3.94 26.76 9.44
CA LYS A 137 3.19 27.79 8.71
C LYS A 137 1.91 28.24 9.41
N ARG A 138 1.61 27.69 10.60
CA ARG A 138 0.34 27.88 11.33
C ARG A 138 -0.90 27.72 10.44
N LYS A 139 -0.88 26.73 9.53
CA LYS A 139 -1.99 26.45 8.62
C LYS A 139 -2.61 25.10 8.92
N TYR A 140 -3.94 25.06 8.90
CA TYR A 140 -4.77 23.87 9.02
C TYR A 140 -5.80 23.86 7.89
N TRP A 141 -6.03 22.71 7.27
CA TRP A 141 -7.12 22.52 6.32
C TRP A 141 -7.44 21.04 6.17
N ASN A 142 -8.65 20.74 5.70
CA ASN A 142 -9.06 19.39 5.34
C ASN A 142 -8.79 19.13 3.87
N GLU A 143 -8.06 18.06 3.57
CA GLU A 143 -7.97 17.49 2.22
C GLU A 143 -9.05 16.42 2.06
N ASN A 144 -9.54 16.21 0.83
CA ASN A 144 -10.55 15.20 0.51
C ASN A 144 -10.10 14.29 -0.65
N GLY A 145 -10.72 13.11 -0.76
CA GLY A 145 -10.55 12.18 -1.87
C GLY A 145 -9.22 11.40 -1.85
N CYS A 146 -8.77 10.93 -3.02
CA CYS A 146 -7.60 10.04 -3.12
C CYS A 146 -6.35 10.59 -2.42
N ARG A 147 -6.11 11.90 -2.51
CA ARG A 147 -4.97 12.54 -1.88
C ARG A 147 -5.05 12.52 -0.35
N ALA A 148 -6.25 12.73 0.19
CA ALA A 148 -6.51 12.59 1.62
C ALA A 148 -6.33 11.15 2.08
N TYR A 149 -6.89 10.19 1.33
CA TYR A 149 -6.71 8.76 1.60
C TYR A 149 -5.23 8.35 1.57
N ARG A 150 -4.45 8.83 0.60
CA ARG A 150 -3.00 8.60 0.56
C ARG A 150 -2.31 9.09 1.84
N ARG A 151 -2.63 10.30 2.31
CA ARG A 151 -2.03 10.84 3.54
C ARG A 151 -2.40 10.02 4.76
N LYS A 152 -3.69 9.64 4.86
CA LYS A 152 -4.19 8.74 5.90
C LYS A 152 -3.39 7.45 5.93
N LEU A 153 -3.32 6.76 4.79
CA LEU A 153 -2.61 5.49 4.68
C LEU A 153 -1.11 5.61 4.98
N VAL A 154 -0.45 6.68 4.54
CA VAL A 154 0.96 6.95 4.91
C VAL A 154 1.13 7.15 6.41
N SER A 155 0.19 7.84 7.08
CA SER A 155 0.22 8.02 8.54
C SER A 155 0.04 6.67 9.24
N GLU A 156 -0.96 5.90 8.84
CA GLU A 156 -1.27 4.59 9.42
C GLU A 156 -0.09 3.63 9.29
N ILE A 157 0.55 3.54 8.13
CA ILE A 157 1.74 2.68 7.94
C ILE A 157 2.86 3.11 8.88
N ARG A 158 3.10 4.42 9.00
CA ARG A 158 4.16 4.93 9.89
C ARG A 158 3.86 4.65 11.35
N GLU A 159 2.61 4.81 11.77
CA GLU A 159 2.20 4.56 13.16
C GLU A 159 2.23 3.06 13.50
N ASN A 160 1.81 2.19 12.57
CA ASN A 160 1.77 0.75 12.81
C ASN A 160 3.15 0.06 12.67
N ASN A 161 4.13 0.71 12.04
CA ASN A 161 5.49 0.18 11.87
C ASN A 161 6.46 0.62 12.98
N VAL A 162 6.02 1.46 13.93
CA VAL A 162 6.82 1.81 15.12
C VAL A 162 6.49 0.79 16.21
N LEU A 163 7.27 -0.30 16.25
CA LEU A 163 7.38 -1.22 17.39
C LEU A 163 8.66 -0.91 18.16
#